data_AF-A0A956LI73-F1
#
_entry.id   AF-A0A956LI73-F1
#
_cell.length_a   1.000
_cell.length_b   1.000
_cell.length_c   1.000
_cell.angle_alpha   90.00
_cell.angle_beta   90.00
_cell.angle_gamma   90.00
#
_symmetry.space_group_name_H-M   'P 1'
#
loop_
_entity.id
_entity.type
_entity.pdbx_description
1 polymer ?
#
loop_
_entity_poly.entity_id
_entity_poly.type
_entity_poly.pdbx_seq_one_letter_code
_entity_poly.pdbx_strand_id
1 'polypeptide(L)'
;MDRASFTWISSLASLTCFALVACSGGPEGTTETTDSETDPTTDATTEGPDPTTTTVDPSTSSPTTSSTTEPETTTTDPTTGSETTGPPPDCVAADGEVDDACDAATPFCKGGECVACAEFDGQGDAACAGQSADTPVCEQNSATCVECTPDADELCSGATPICDELTYSCDKCTEHTQCGTTACNIEAGICFPEDTVLYVDKNAGDCDNADGSEAMPFCTIQAAFDHAVMQNALGAWTIWIAPGVYTQDTLSTPGMGTKLALLGAGGQVTVQSSNNDQNAANFAIATGDTVYMRDFNLSNHNTYHGFKCESGVAWIDDSRFNDNEQHGVYSIDCTLYMRRSIVYSNKNGGIVIHGTNSMDDPVSRFETVFITENGSAQAAFGGIQVADNHNLDISYSSILVNITNGGFSSMQCVNQGAINIRNSVVVALAGQSFSCDGVVINNSAVDELVDAGMNNIMALASDVDAWFTYQNPGIYNAEAMVNDEPSPLTDLAVWVDGDPRMDFNGDLRPMTDGTPTFAGADIPN
;
A
#
# COMPACT_ATOMS: atom_id res chain seq x y z
N MET A 1 -2.15 -63.53 24.33
CA MET A 1 -1.20 -64.29 25.16
C MET A 1 0.08 -64.44 24.36
N ASP A 2 1.21 -64.39 25.06
CA ASP A 2 2.59 -64.71 24.68
C ASP A 2 3.23 -64.30 23.34
N ARG A 3 4.47 -63.83 23.55
CA ARG A 3 5.55 -63.53 22.60
C ARG A 3 5.91 -64.72 21.69
N ALA A 4 6.44 -64.42 20.51
CA ALA A 4 7.79 -64.85 20.12
C ALA A 4 8.34 -64.04 18.93
N SER A 5 9.67 -63.86 18.88
CA SER A 5 10.40 -63.20 17.79
C SER A 5 10.97 -64.23 16.81
N PHE A 6 11.35 -63.82 15.60
CA PHE A 6 12.35 -64.55 14.78
C PHE A 6 13.24 -63.60 13.97
N THR A 7 14.43 -64.07 13.59
CA THR A 7 15.60 -63.22 13.29
C THR A 7 16.49 -63.79 12.17
N TRP A 8 16.94 -62.95 11.24
CA TRP A 8 18.15 -63.10 10.40
C TRP A 8 18.72 -61.66 10.15
N ILE A 9 19.99 -61.28 10.32
CA ILE A 9 21.32 -61.86 9.93
C ILE A 9 21.56 -61.70 8.41
N SER A 10 22.60 -61.03 7.88
CA SER A 10 23.64 -60.08 8.39
C SER A 10 24.22 -59.29 7.16
N SER A 11 25.40 -58.64 7.04
CA SER A 11 26.69 -58.59 7.78
C SER A 11 27.62 -57.45 7.25
N LEU A 12 28.73 -57.17 7.96
CA LEU A 12 29.97 -56.43 7.53
C LEU A 12 29.83 -54.91 7.19
N ALA A 13 30.42 -53.96 7.93
CA ALA A 13 31.85 -53.60 8.13
C ALA A 13 32.44 -52.77 6.95
N SER A 14 33.10 -51.61 7.13
CA SER A 14 34.00 -51.10 8.21
C SER A 14 33.73 -49.60 8.47
N LEU A 15 34.06 -48.91 9.59
CA LEU A 15 35.17 -48.93 10.56
C LEU A 15 36.50 -48.30 10.09
N THR A 16 36.62 -46.99 10.29
CA THR A 16 37.88 -46.27 10.58
C THR A 16 37.61 -45.14 11.60
N CYS A 17 38.64 -44.74 12.35
CA CYS A 17 38.57 -43.76 13.45
C CYS A 17 39.90 -42.97 13.51
N PHE A 18 40.10 -42.15 14.56
CA PHE A 18 41.14 -41.11 14.77
C PHE A 18 40.81 -39.77 14.07
N ALA A 19 40.97 -38.60 14.73
CA ALA A 19 41.23 -38.34 16.15
C ALA A 19 40.80 -36.91 16.57
N LEU A 20 40.62 -36.70 17.88
CA LEU A 20 40.63 -35.36 18.47
C LEU A 20 42.06 -34.79 18.47
N VAL A 21 42.18 -33.49 18.22
CA VAL A 21 43.29 -32.66 18.72
C VAL A 21 42.67 -31.43 19.38
N ALA A 22 42.99 -31.22 20.66
CA ALA A 22 42.70 -29.99 21.36
C ALA A 22 44.02 -29.24 21.61
N CYS A 23 44.05 -27.94 21.33
CA CYS A 23 45.16 -27.06 21.65
C CYS A 23 44.66 -25.85 22.43
N SER A 24 45.24 -25.62 23.60
CA SER A 24 44.95 -24.49 24.49
C SER A 24 46.23 -23.69 24.74
N GLY A 25 46.21 -22.37 24.55
CA GLY A 25 47.32 -21.51 24.96
C GLY A 25 47.27 -20.08 24.38
N GLY A 26 47.19 -19.09 25.26
CA GLY A 26 47.81 -17.77 25.06
C GLY A 26 49.20 -17.73 25.73
N PRO A 27 49.74 -16.56 26.15
CA PRO A 27 49.15 -15.21 26.16
C PRO A 27 50.13 -14.07 25.72
N GLU A 28 49.80 -12.82 26.09
CA GLU A 28 50.68 -11.63 26.32
C GLU A 28 51.20 -10.74 25.16
N GLY A 29 51.33 -9.43 25.47
CA GLY A 29 51.85 -8.32 24.62
C GLY A 29 50.77 -7.32 24.17
N THR A 30 50.49 -6.12 24.73
CA THR A 30 51.30 -4.91 25.08
C THR A 30 52.08 -4.31 23.90
N THR A 31 52.08 -2.99 23.59
CA THR A 31 51.78 -1.77 24.39
C THR A 31 51.49 -0.56 23.47
N GLU A 32 51.00 0.57 24.02
CA GLU A 32 51.28 2.03 23.77
C GLU A 32 51.97 2.52 22.45
N THR A 33 51.81 3.76 21.93
CA THR A 33 51.51 5.08 22.58
C THR A 33 51.04 6.19 21.56
N THR A 34 50.20 7.13 22.03
CA THR A 34 50.13 8.61 21.78
C THR A 34 50.47 9.34 20.45
N ASP A 35 49.61 10.33 20.15
CA ASP A 35 49.90 11.77 19.84
C ASP A 35 50.10 12.33 18.40
N SER A 36 49.13 13.19 18.04
CA SER A 36 49.27 14.64 17.76
C SER A 36 49.62 15.24 16.39
N GLU A 37 48.75 16.20 16.02
CA GLU A 37 49.00 17.56 15.46
C GLU A 37 49.18 17.87 13.96
N THR A 38 48.52 18.99 13.60
CA THR A 38 48.81 19.98 12.53
C THR A 38 48.57 19.66 11.04
N ASP A 39 47.45 20.22 10.56
CA ASP A 39 47.31 20.89 9.25
C ASP A 39 48.42 21.96 9.04
N PRO A 40 48.93 22.18 7.80
CA PRO A 40 48.47 23.37 7.08
C PRO A 40 48.38 23.23 5.53
N THR A 41 47.20 23.53 4.99
CA THR A 41 46.90 24.34 3.78
C THR A 41 47.85 24.32 2.56
N THR A 42 47.31 24.12 1.34
CA THR A 42 47.83 24.80 0.12
C THR A 42 46.72 25.01 -0.92
N ASP A 43 46.77 26.13 -1.65
CA ASP A 43 45.82 26.52 -2.70
C ASP A 43 45.80 25.60 -3.94
N ALA A 44 44.63 25.54 -4.59
CA ALA A 44 44.51 25.23 -6.02
C ALA A 44 43.32 26.01 -6.63
N THR A 45 43.60 27.14 -7.30
CA THR A 45 42.60 27.91 -8.07
C THR A 45 42.27 27.27 -9.40
N THR A 46 41.03 27.40 -9.87
CA THR A 46 40.66 27.25 -11.30
C THR A 46 39.45 28.14 -11.61
N GLU A 47 39.48 28.82 -12.77
CA GLU A 47 38.44 29.74 -13.23
C GLU A 47 37.48 29.05 -14.23
N GLY A 48 36.19 29.40 -14.22
CA GLY A 48 35.19 28.92 -15.19
C GLY A 48 33.86 29.71 -15.09
N PRO A 49 33.12 30.00 -16.18
CA PRO A 49 32.34 31.24 -16.23
C PRO A 49 30.79 31.11 -16.19
N ASP A 50 30.19 32.07 -15.48
CA ASP A 50 29.03 32.93 -15.86
C ASP A 50 27.87 32.37 -16.74
N PRO A 51 26.65 32.26 -16.19
CA PRO A 51 25.40 32.32 -16.93
C PRO A 51 24.67 33.67 -16.73
N THR A 52 24.49 34.36 -17.85
CA THR A 52 23.92 35.70 -18.03
C THR A 52 22.53 35.91 -17.39
N THR A 53 22.39 36.93 -16.54
CA THR A 53 21.07 37.39 -16.04
C THR A 53 20.25 38.05 -17.15
N THR A 54 18.99 37.64 -17.34
CA THR A 54 18.05 38.32 -18.25
C THR A 54 16.87 38.89 -17.47
N THR A 55 16.84 40.21 -17.27
CA THR A 55 15.72 40.91 -16.62
C THR A 55 14.67 41.34 -17.64
N VAL A 56 13.40 41.05 -17.36
CA VAL A 56 12.26 41.61 -18.12
C VAL A 56 11.18 42.08 -17.13
N ASP A 57 11.00 43.40 -17.07
CA ASP A 57 9.88 44.11 -16.45
C ASP A 57 8.99 44.62 -17.60
N PRO A 58 7.65 44.51 -17.49
CA PRO A 58 6.88 45.72 -17.78
C PRO A 58 5.64 45.92 -16.88
N SER A 59 5.80 46.80 -15.90
CA SER A 59 4.98 48.00 -15.65
C SER A 59 3.46 47.97 -15.98
N THR A 60 2.67 47.93 -14.92
CA THR A 60 1.40 48.68 -14.70
C THR A 60 0.77 49.47 -15.86
N SER A 61 -0.50 49.22 -16.16
CA SER A 61 -1.51 50.29 -16.30
C SER A 61 -2.97 49.80 -16.31
N SER A 62 -3.77 50.27 -15.34
CA SER A 62 -5.21 50.55 -15.52
C SER A 62 -5.36 51.93 -16.22
N PRO A 63 -6.49 52.32 -16.86
CA PRO A 63 -7.73 52.62 -16.11
C PRO A 63 -9.08 52.54 -16.88
N THR A 64 -10.14 53.00 -16.20
CA THR A 64 -11.34 53.73 -16.73
C THR A 64 -12.66 52.95 -16.96
N THR A 65 -13.64 53.25 -16.11
CA THR A 65 -15.09 53.09 -16.34
C THR A 65 -15.65 54.16 -17.30
N SER A 66 -16.70 53.83 -18.06
CA SER A 66 -17.64 54.83 -18.63
C SER A 66 -19.01 54.22 -18.93
N SER A 67 -20.06 55.04 -18.84
CA SER A 67 -21.47 54.69 -19.03
C SER A 67 -22.12 55.56 -20.10
N THR A 68 -23.09 55.02 -20.85
CA THR A 68 -24.15 55.67 -21.67
C THR A 68 -24.72 54.64 -22.66
N THR A 69 -25.94 54.70 -23.24
CA THR A 69 -27.27 55.29 -22.88
C THR A 69 -28.31 54.60 -23.79
N GLU A 70 -29.59 54.56 -23.41
CA GLU A 70 -30.70 54.12 -24.28
C GLU A 70 -30.86 54.98 -25.56
N PRO A 71 -31.63 54.46 -26.54
CA PRO A 71 -32.81 55.24 -26.93
C PRO A 71 -34.08 54.40 -27.15
N GLU A 72 -35.22 54.89 -26.64
CA GLU A 72 -36.54 54.53 -27.15
C GLU A 72 -36.73 55.06 -28.60
N THR A 73 -37.50 54.38 -29.45
CA THR A 73 -38.88 54.80 -29.82
C THR A 73 -39.52 54.06 -31.02
N THR A 74 -40.84 53.89 -30.93
CA THR A 74 -41.84 53.82 -32.02
C THR A 74 -41.81 52.70 -33.06
N THR A 75 -42.67 51.72 -32.81
CA THR A 75 -43.64 51.07 -33.74
C THR A 75 -43.86 51.68 -35.14
N THR A 76 -43.87 50.81 -36.15
CA THR A 76 -44.89 50.81 -37.24
C THR A 76 -45.15 49.39 -37.73
N ASP A 77 -46.42 49.04 -37.88
CA ASP A 77 -46.96 47.82 -38.52
C ASP A 77 -48.12 48.30 -39.43
N PRO A 78 -48.29 47.78 -40.67
CA PRO A 78 -49.11 46.58 -40.83
C PRO A 78 -48.75 45.64 -42.02
N THR A 79 -49.56 44.58 -42.15
CA THR A 79 -49.90 43.79 -43.35
C THR A 79 -49.10 42.53 -43.73
N THR A 80 -49.40 41.46 -42.99
CA THR A 80 -50.03 40.23 -43.54
C THR A 80 -49.36 39.54 -44.74
N GLY A 81 -48.41 38.65 -44.46
CA GLY A 81 -48.03 37.52 -45.32
C GLY A 81 -47.90 36.25 -44.47
N SER A 82 -48.75 35.24 -44.69
CA SER A 82 -48.85 34.07 -43.81
C SER A 82 -48.08 32.85 -44.33
N GLU A 83 -46.75 32.94 -44.33
CA GLU A 83 -45.88 31.77 -44.40
C GLU A 83 -45.09 31.70 -43.08
N THR A 84 -45.15 30.56 -42.39
CA THR A 84 -44.57 30.40 -41.04
C THR A 84 -43.08 30.11 -41.12
N THR A 85 -42.30 31.10 -41.55
CA THR A 85 -40.84 31.12 -41.31
C THR A 85 -40.61 31.42 -39.82
N GLY A 86 -40.58 30.36 -39.01
CA GLY A 86 -39.97 30.45 -37.68
C GLY A 86 -38.46 30.73 -37.80
N PRO A 87 -37.75 30.83 -36.66
CA PRO A 87 -36.31 30.62 -36.66
C PRO A 87 -35.98 29.30 -37.39
N PRO A 88 -34.84 29.19 -38.09
CA PRO A 88 -34.31 27.87 -38.41
C PRO A 88 -34.13 27.09 -37.09
N PRO A 89 -34.32 25.76 -37.08
CA PRO A 89 -33.95 24.97 -35.91
C PRO A 89 -32.43 25.06 -35.68
N ASP A 90 -32.02 24.96 -34.43
CA ASP A 90 -30.61 25.08 -34.04
C ASP A 90 -29.81 23.82 -34.45
N CYS A 91 -30.50 22.69 -34.67
CA CYS A 91 -29.96 21.45 -35.25
C CYS A 91 -30.87 20.85 -36.33
N VAL A 92 -30.32 19.96 -37.16
CA VAL A 92 -30.98 19.32 -38.32
C VAL A 92 -30.78 17.80 -38.41
N ALA A 93 -29.96 17.20 -37.54
CA ALA A 93 -29.85 15.75 -37.33
C ALA A 93 -31.16 15.12 -36.81
N ALA A 94 -31.25 13.79 -36.75
CA ALA A 94 -32.42 13.13 -36.15
C ALA A 94 -32.41 13.22 -34.60
N ASP A 95 -33.57 12.99 -33.98
CA ASP A 95 -33.69 12.96 -32.51
C ASP A 95 -32.73 11.89 -31.92
N GLY A 96 -31.75 12.33 -31.13
CA GLY A 96 -30.71 11.48 -30.53
C GLY A 96 -29.43 11.31 -31.35
N GLU A 97 -29.33 11.90 -32.54
CA GLU A 97 -28.08 11.98 -33.32
C GLU A 97 -27.29 13.26 -32.96
N VAL A 98 -25.97 13.20 -33.14
CA VAL A 98 -25.06 14.34 -32.96
C VAL A 98 -25.08 15.27 -34.18
N ASP A 99 -25.04 16.58 -33.97
CA ASP A 99 -25.01 17.59 -35.03
C ASP A 99 -23.77 18.51 -34.93
N ASP A 100 -23.07 18.74 -36.04
CA ASP A 100 -21.95 19.69 -36.15
C ASP A 100 -22.36 21.15 -35.83
N ALA A 101 -23.67 21.44 -35.81
CA ALA A 101 -24.22 22.73 -35.40
C ALA A 101 -24.27 22.93 -33.87
N CYS A 102 -24.21 21.85 -33.07
CA CYS A 102 -24.40 21.90 -31.63
C CYS A 102 -23.07 22.02 -30.84
N ASP A 103 -23.12 22.71 -29.70
CA ASP A 103 -22.04 22.81 -28.73
C ASP A 103 -21.72 21.44 -28.07
N ALA A 104 -20.46 21.22 -27.68
CA ALA A 104 -20.02 19.99 -27.03
C ALA A 104 -20.70 19.67 -25.67
N ALA A 105 -21.39 20.64 -25.07
CA ALA A 105 -22.17 20.46 -23.84
C ALA A 105 -23.64 20.04 -24.10
N THR A 106 -24.14 20.24 -25.32
CA THR A 106 -25.49 19.87 -25.76
C THR A 106 -25.45 19.27 -27.17
N PRO A 107 -24.64 18.22 -27.43
CA PRO A 107 -24.22 17.83 -28.78
C PRO A 107 -25.33 17.14 -29.61
N PHE A 108 -26.45 16.78 -28.99
CA PHE A 108 -27.51 15.99 -29.60
C PHE A 108 -28.66 16.85 -30.10
N CYS A 109 -29.27 16.46 -31.21
CA CYS A 109 -30.51 17.09 -31.66
C CYS A 109 -31.75 16.45 -30.99
N LYS A 110 -32.71 17.26 -30.55
CA LYS A 110 -34.05 16.82 -30.10
C LYS A 110 -35.10 17.84 -30.51
N GLY A 111 -35.99 17.46 -31.43
CA GLY A 111 -37.07 18.33 -31.94
C GLY A 111 -36.61 19.55 -32.76
N GLY A 112 -35.30 19.65 -33.08
CA GLY A 112 -34.68 20.82 -33.70
C GLY A 112 -33.98 21.77 -32.71
N GLU A 113 -33.90 21.41 -31.43
CA GLU A 113 -33.13 22.11 -30.40
C GLU A 113 -31.92 21.25 -29.98
N CYS A 114 -30.76 21.86 -29.72
CA CYS A 114 -29.56 21.17 -29.22
C CYS A 114 -29.70 20.89 -27.72
N VAL A 115 -29.54 19.63 -27.31
CA VAL A 115 -29.80 19.16 -25.93
C VAL A 115 -28.67 18.30 -25.36
N ALA A 116 -28.60 18.20 -24.04
CA ALA A 116 -27.68 17.32 -23.32
C ALA A 116 -28.22 15.88 -23.24
N CYS A 117 -27.36 14.88 -22.92
CA CYS A 117 -27.79 13.48 -22.95
C CYS A 117 -28.89 13.16 -21.92
N ALA A 118 -28.87 13.83 -20.76
CA ALA A 118 -29.84 13.63 -19.68
C ALA A 118 -31.24 14.15 -20.02
N GLU A 119 -31.39 14.91 -21.13
CA GLU A 119 -32.70 15.35 -21.61
C GLU A 119 -33.45 14.26 -22.38
N PHE A 120 -32.84 13.12 -22.68
CA PHE A 120 -33.49 11.99 -23.34
C PHE A 120 -34.11 11.05 -22.30
N ASP A 121 -35.44 11.15 -22.11
CA ASP A 121 -36.25 10.39 -21.15
C ASP A 121 -36.01 8.86 -21.20
N GLY A 122 -35.03 8.37 -20.43
CA GLY A 122 -34.60 6.96 -20.43
C GLY A 122 -33.92 6.50 -21.73
N GLN A 123 -33.29 7.42 -22.48
CA GLN A 123 -32.61 7.15 -23.75
C GLN A 123 -31.23 7.83 -23.88
N GLY A 124 -30.73 8.52 -22.84
CA GLY A 124 -29.43 9.19 -22.85
C GLY A 124 -28.26 8.28 -23.23
N ASP A 125 -28.21 7.07 -22.66
CA ASP A 125 -27.15 6.07 -22.97
C ASP A 125 -27.24 5.59 -24.43
N ALA A 126 -28.44 5.50 -25.00
CA ALA A 126 -28.61 5.13 -26.40
C ALA A 126 -28.12 6.23 -27.36
N ALA A 127 -28.19 7.50 -26.95
CA ALA A 127 -27.60 8.61 -27.68
C ALA A 127 -26.07 8.63 -27.52
N CYS A 128 -25.55 8.47 -26.30
CA CYS A 128 -24.12 8.40 -26.00
C CYS A 128 -23.43 7.23 -26.72
N ALA A 129 -23.97 6.01 -26.64
CA ALA A 129 -23.46 4.84 -27.37
C ALA A 129 -23.62 4.97 -28.90
N GLY A 130 -24.54 5.83 -29.38
CA GLY A 130 -24.66 6.21 -30.78
C GLY A 130 -23.59 7.20 -31.24
N GLN A 131 -23.14 8.10 -30.35
CA GLN A 131 -22.05 9.04 -30.56
C GLN A 131 -20.67 8.36 -30.50
N SER A 132 -20.44 7.51 -29.49
CA SER A 132 -19.13 6.94 -29.18
C SER A 132 -19.25 5.59 -28.50
N ALA A 133 -18.47 4.60 -28.97
CA ALA A 133 -18.30 3.33 -28.27
C ALA A 133 -17.43 3.46 -27.01
N ASP A 134 -16.60 4.51 -26.94
CA ASP A 134 -15.66 4.76 -25.84
C ASP A 134 -16.29 5.62 -24.71
N THR A 135 -17.49 6.19 -24.95
CA THR A 135 -18.28 6.91 -23.94
C THR A 135 -19.78 6.61 -24.07
N PRO A 136 -20.23 5.38 -23.78
CA PRO A 136 -21.59 4.94 -24.09
C PRO A 136 -22.65 5.32 -23.03
N VAL A 137 -22.28 5.76 -21.83
CA VAL A 137 -23.22 6.05 -20.74
C VAL A 137 -23.49 7.55 -20.63
N CYS A 138 -24.71 7.93 -20.27
CA CYS A 138 -25.06 9.31 -19.93
C CYS A 138 -25.05 9.52 -18.41
N GLU A 139 -24.07 10.28 -17.90
CA GLU A 139 -24.06 10.70 -16.50
C GLU A 139 -25.13 11.79 -16.30
N GLN A 140 -26.03 11.58 -15.34
CA GLN A 140 -27.26 12.35 -15.21
C GLN A 140 -27.07 13.70 -14.49
N ASN A 141 -25.99 13.88 -13.73
CA ASN A 141 -25.72 15.11 -12.97
C ASN A 141 -24.92 16.14 -13.79
N SER A 142 -23.94 15.68 -14.58
CA SER A 142 -23.20 16.49 -15.57
C SER A 142 -23.95 16.65 -16.89
N ALA A 143 -24.86 15.72 -17.21
CA ALA A 143 -25.52 15.54 -18.49
C ALA A 143 -24.56 15.28 -19.69
N THR A 144 -23.36 14.75 -19.40
CA THR A 144 -22.33 14.39 -20.40
C THR A 144 -22.26 12.89 -20.65
N CYS A 145 -21.84 12.51 -21.85
CA CYS A 145 -21.47 11.13 -22.15
C CYS A 145 -20.12 10.78 -21.50
N VAL A 146 -20.05 9.60 -20.88
CA VAL A 146 -18.92 9.09 -20.11
C VAL A 146 -18.67 7.61 -20.42
N GLU A 147 -17.51 7.08 -20.03
CA GLU A 147 -17.13 5.68 -20.28
C GLU A 147 -17.98 4.71 -19.44
N CYS A 148 -18.25 5.09 -18.19
CA CYS A 148 -18.94 4.27 -17.20
C CYS A 148 -19.64 5.14 -16.14
N THR A 149 -20.52 4.53 -15.34
CA THR A 149 -21.03 5.09 -14.07
C THR A 149 -21.13 3.97 -13.03
N PRO A 150 -21.33 4.27 -11.72
CA PRO A 150 -21.50 3.23 -10.70
C PRO A 150 -22.72 2.32 -10.88
N ASP A 151 -23.70 2.73 -11.69
CA ASP A 151 -24.87 1.90 -12.08
C ASP A 151 -24.63 1.12 -13.40
N ALA A 152 -23.45 1.26 -14.00
CA ALA A 152 -23.05 0.67 -15.29
C ALA A 152 -21.55 0.29 -15.29
N ASP A 153 -21.07 -0.29 -14.19
CA ASP A 153 -19.66 -0.64 -13.99
C ASP A 153 -19.22 -1.85 -14.82
N GLU A 154 -20.17 -2.69 -15.28
CA GLU A 154 -19.89 -3.88 -16.10
C GLU A 154 -19.35 -3.58 -17.50
N LEU A 155 -19.32 -2.30 -17.89
CA LEU A 155 -18.67 -1.80 -19.10
C LEU A 155 -17.14 -1.78 -18.94
N CYS A 156 -16.64 -1.53 -17.73
CA CYS A 156 -15.22 -1.56 -17.42
C CYS A 156 -14.72 -3.00 -17.39
N SER A 157 -13.64 -3.29 -18.14
CA SER A 157 -13.18 -4.66 -18.31
C SER A 157 -11.71 -4.79 -18.71
N GLY A 158 -11.17 -6.01 -18.56
CA GLY A 158 -9.83 -6.35 -19.02
C GLY A 158 -8.72 -5.66 -18.24
N ALA A 159 -8.14 -4.59 -18.80
CA ALA A 159 -7.01 -3.86 -18.23
C ALA A 159 -7.42 -2.72 -17.27
N THR A 160 -8.68 -2.31 -17.36
CA THR A 160 -9.30 -1.22 -16.58
C THR A 160 -10.70 -1.68 -16.13
N PRO A 161 -10.78 -2.56 -15.11
CA PRO A 161 -12.04 -3.22 -14.74
C PRO A 161 -12.94 -2.38 -13.82
N ILE A 162 -12.51 -1.21 -13.34
CA ILE A 162 -13.23 -0.43 -12.32
C ILE A 162 -13.65 0.92 -12.89
N CYS A 163 -14.88 1.36 -12.64
CA CYS A 163 -15.27 2.75 -12.88
C CYS A 163 -14.77 3.66 -11.73
N ASP A 164 -13.93 4.67 -12.01
CA ASP A 164 -13.61 5.69 -10.99
C ASP A 164 -14.77 6.71 -10.92
N GLU A 165 -15.45 6.75 -9.77
CA GLU A 165 -16.66 7.56 -9.54
C GLU A 165 -16.43 9.08 -9.66
N LEU A 166 -15.18 9.55 -9.64
CA LEU A 166 -14.83 10.97 -9.72
C LEU A 166 -14.56 11.43 -11.16
N THR A 167 -14.08 10.53 -12.02
CA THR A 167 -13.74 10.83 -13.42
C THR A 167 -14.68 10.20 -14.44
N TYR A 168 -15.52 9.24 -14.03
CA TYR A 168 -16.43 8.46 -14.89
C TYR A 168 -15.71 7.77 -16.06
N SER A 169 -14.48 7.33 -15.78
CA SER A 169 -13.60 6.60 -16.69
C SER A 169 -13.22 5.26 -16.09
N CYS A 170 -12.99 4.26 -16.94
CA CYS A 170 -12.52 2.97 -16.50
C CYS A 170 -11.03 3.03 -16.15
N ASP A 171 -10.69 2.72 -14.90
CA ASP A 171 -9.32 2.64 -14.39
C ASP A 171 -9.03 1.23 -13.83
N LYS A 172 -7.78 1.03 -13.42
CA LYS A 172 -7.26 -0.15 -12.76
C LYS A 172 -7.88 -0.36 -11.39
N CYS A 173 -8.03 -1.62 -11.01
CA CYS A 173 -8.23 -1.92 -9.60
C CYS A 173 -6.98 -1.58 -8.78
N THR A 174 -7.19 -1.03 -7.59
CA THR A 174 -6.15 -0.67 -6.60
C THR A 174 -6.45 -1.26 -5.22
N GLU A 175 -7.67 -1.77 -5.00
CA GLU A 175 -8.09 -2.51 -3.82
C GLU A 175 -8.90 -3.77 -4.18
N HIS A 176 -8.83 -4.81 -3.33
CA HIS A 176 -9.54 -6.05 -3.58
C HIS A 176 -11.07 -5.91 -3.57
N THR A 177 -11.60 -4.98 -2.77
CA THR A 177 -13.05 -4.68 -2.66
C THR A 177 -13.68 -4.21 -3.97
N GLN A 178 -12.88 -3.72 -4.93
CA GLN A 178 -13.37 -3.27 -6.24
C GLN A 178 -13.65 -4.44 -7.21
N CYS A 179 -13.18 -5.66 -6.91
CA CYS A 179 -13.31 -6.83 -7.79
C CYS A 179 -14.46 -7.78 -7.41
N GLY A 180 -15.44 -7.29 -6.64
CA GLY A 180 -16.68 -8.02 -6.32
C GLY A 180 -16.43 -9.32 -5.54
N THR A 181 -16.52 -10.46 -6.22
CA THR A 181 -16.27 -11.79 -5.62
C THR A 181 -14.83 -12.27 -5.77
N THR A 182 -14.00 -11.57 -6.56
CA THR A 182 -12.58 -11.90 -6.77
C THR A 182 -11.68 -10.83 -6.15
N ALA A 183 -10.38 -11.08 -6.10
CA ALA A 183 -9.40 -10.09 -5.65
C ALA A 183 -8.89 -9.19 -6.78
N CYS A 184 -8.44 -7.99 -6.43
CA CYS A 184 -7.58 -7.19 -7.31
C CYS A 184 -6.13 -7.73 -7.35
N ASN A 185 -5.57 -7.92 -8.54
CA ASN A 185 -4.13 -8.02 -8.77
C ASN A 185 -3.56 -6.60 -8.88
N ILE A 186 -3.23 -6.01 -7.72
CA ILE A 186 -2.81 -4.60 -7.58
C ILE A 186 -1.59 -4.26 -8.46
N GLU A 187 -0.66 -5.19 -8.64
CA GLU A 187 0.51 -5.05 -9.54
C GLU A 187 0.11 -4.79 -11.01
N ALA A 188 -0.90 -5.51 -11.50
CA ALA A 188 -1.34 -5.43 -12.88
C ALA A 188 -2.50 -4.42 -13.09
N GLY A 189 -3.27 -4.13 -12.04
CA GLY A 189 -4.48 -3.33 -12.08
C GLY A 189 -5.74 -4.06 -12.54
N ILE A 190 -5.73 -5.40 -12.52
CA ILE A 190 -6.81 -6.25 -13.07
C ILE A 190 -7.40 -7.16 -12.00
N CYS A 191 -8.68 -7.51 -12.11
CA CYS A 191 -9.31 -8.47 -11.20
C CYS A 191 -8.85 -9.92 -11.50
N PHE A 192 -8.88 -10.77 -10.47
CA PHE A 192 -8.64 -12.21 -10.58
C PHE A 192 -9.81 -12.90 -11.32
N PRO A 193 -9.60 -14.08 -11.93
CA PRO A 193 -10.67 -14.82 -12.61
C PRO A 193 -11.79 -15.28 -11.66
N GLU A 194 -13.04 -15.21 -12.12
CA GLU A 194 -14.20 -15.68 -11.36
C GLU A 194 -14.27 -17.21 -11.24
N ASP A 195 -13.64 -17.95 -12.16
CA ASP A 195 -13.58 -19.41 -12.14
C ASP A 195 -12.47 -19.96 -11.21
N THR A 196 -11.72 -19.08 -10.52
CA THR A 196 -10.66 -19.44 -9.56
C THR A 196 -10.90 -18.88 -8.16
N VAL A 197 -12.18 -18.79 -7.74
CA VAL A 197 -12.57 -18.42 -6.37
C VAL A 197 -12.78 -19.70 -5.52
N LEU A 198 -12.18 -19.72 -4.33
CA LEU A 198 -12.37 -20.75 -3.31
C LEU A 198 -12.80 -20.13 -1.98
N TYR A 199 -13.49 -20.91 -1.16
CA TYR A 199 -14.00 -20.53 0.15
C TYR A 199 -13.49 -21.46 1.24
N VAL A 200 -13.17 -20.89 2.41
CA VAL A 200 -12.68 -21.59 3.60
C VAL A 200 -13.54 -21.22 4.80
N ASP A 201 -14.18 -22.19 5.44
CA ASP A 201 -14.77 -22.04 6.76
C ASP A 201 -14.55 -23.30 7.61
N LYS A 202 -13.73 -23.17 8.65
CA LYS A 202 -13.48 -24.21 9.67
C LYS A 202 -14.75 -24.71 10.39
N ASN A 203 -15.86 -23.97 10.32
CA ASN A 203 -17.13 -24.29 10.97
C ASN A 203 -18.14 -25.00 10.05
N ALA A 204 -17.85 -25.15 8.76
CA ALA A 204 -18.79 -25.67 7.74
C ALA A 204 -19.26 -27.12 7.99
N GLY A 205 -18.49 -27.90 8.74
CA GLY A 205 -18.94 -29.17 9.35
C GLY A 205 -18.86 -30.41 8.45
N ASP A 206 -18.88 -30.29 7.12
CA ASP A 206 -18.71 -31.39 6.17
C ASP A 206 -17.35 -31.32 5.43
N CYS A 207 -16.27 -31.36 6.22
CA CYS A 207 -14.91 -31.23 5.73
C CYS A 207 -14.46 -32.35 4.78
N ASP A 208 -15.10 -33.53 4.85
CA ASP A 208 -14.75 -34.72 4.05
C ASP A 208 -15.30 -34.64 2.61
N ASN A 209 -16.32 -33.81 2.36
CA ASN A 209 -16.97 -33.63 1.05
C ASN A 209 -16.82 -32.20 0.48
N ALA A 210 -16.01 -31.35 1.11
CA ALA A 210 -15.76 -29.98 0.66
C ALA A 210 -15.16 -29.92 -0.75
N ASP A 211 -15.72 -29.07 -1.61
CA ASP A 211 -15.22 -28.79 -2.98
C ASP A 211 -14.62 -27.39 -3.12
N GLY A 212 -14.71 -26.56 -2.07
CA GLY A 212 -14.20 -25.19 -2.05
C GLY A 212 -15.19 -24.15 -2.55
N SER A 213 -16.40 -24.54 -2.96
CA SER A 213 -17.49 -23.58 -3.24
C SER A 213 -18.01 -22.92 -1.95
N GLU A 214 -18.70 -21.79 -2.07
CA GLU A 214 -19.37 -21.13 -0.93
C GLU A 214 -20.35 -22.07 -0.19
N ALA A 215 -20.94 -23.03 -0.89
CA ALA A 215 -21.89 -23.99 -0.33
C ALA A 215 -21.23 -25.19 0.37
N MET A 216 -19.98 -25.54 0.02
CA MET A 216 -19.20 -26.64 0.61
C MET A 216 -17.71 -26.22 0.74
N PRO A 217 -17.41 -25.19 1.57
CA PRO A 217 -16.09 -24.60 1.67
C PRO A 217 -15.11 -25.52 2.41
N PHE A 218 -13.82 -25.32 2.20
CA PHE A 218 -12.78 -26.10 2.87
C PHE A 218 -12.69 -25.74 4.36
N CYS A 219 -12.45 -26.73 5.23
CA CYS A 219 -12.30 -26.47 6.66
C CYS A 219 -10.91 -25.95 7.08
N THR A 220 -9.93 -25.94 6.17
CA THR A 220 -8.58 -25.41 6.42
C THR A 220 -8.07 -24.63 5.22
N ILE A 221 -7.19 -23.66 5.46
CA ILE A 221 -6.58 -22.84 4.40
C ILE A 221 -5.64 -23.71 3.54
N GLN A 222 -4.93 -24.66 4.14
CA GLN A 222 -4.08 -25.62 3.41
C GLN A 222 -4.86 -26.45 2.39
N ALA A 223 -6.08 -26.89 2.70
CA ALA A 223 -6.88 -27.66 1.73
C ALA A 223 -7.26 -26.83 0.49
N ALA A 224 -7.47 -25.52 0.64
CA ALA A 224 -7.67 -24.61 -0.49
C ALA A 224 -6.38 -24.45 -1.33
N PHE A 225 -5.21 -24.39 -0.69
CA PHE A 225 -3.92 -24.35 -1.38
C PHE A 225 -3.67 -25.63 -2.17
N ASP A 226 -3.87 -26.80 -1.54
CA ASP A 226 -3.73 -28.12 -2.18
C ASP A 226 -4.68 -28.25 -3.39
N HIS A 227 -5.91 -27.71 -3.29
CA HIS A 227 -6.86 -27.70 -4.40
C HIS A 227 -6.42 -26.79 -5.56
N ALA A 228 -6.00 -25.55 -5.28
CA ALA A 228 -5.51 -24.61 -6.28
C ALA A 228 -4.35 -25.20 -7.10
N VAL A 229 -3.43 -25.91 -6.43
CA VAL A 229 -2.31 -26.64 -7.06
C VAL A 229 -2.80 -27.76 -7.99
N MET A 230 -3.77 -28.56 -7.53
CA MET A 230 -4.30 -29.69 -8.31
C MET A 230 -5.04 -29.26 -9.59
N GLN A 231 -5.73 -28.12 -9.56
CA GLN A 231 -6.48 -27.60 -10.71
C GLN A 231 -5.57 -26.81 -11.67
N ASN A 232 -4.84 -25.82 -11.16
CA ASN A 232 -3.90 -25.02 -11.94
C ASN A 232 -2.89 -24.30 -11.02
N ALA A 233 -1.75 -24.95 -10.73
CA ALA A 233 -0.69 -24.41 -9.86
C ALA A 233 -0.05 -23.09 -10.34
N LEU A 234 -0.21 -22.71 -11.61
CA LEU A 234 0.26 -21.43 -12.16
C LEU A 234 -0.89 -20.42 -12.39
N GLY A 235 -2.09 -20.73 -11.87
CA GLY A 235 -3.24 -19.84 -11.88
C GLY A 235 -3.14 -18.74 -10.83
N ALA A 236 -3.91 -17.68 -11.05
CA ALA A 236 -4.24 -16.70 -10.01
C ALA A 236 -5.54 -17.13 -9.32
N TRP A 237 -5.53 -17.31 -7.99
CA TRP A 237 -6.67 -17.79 -7.20
C TRP A 237 -7.09 -16.79 -6.13
N THR A 238 -8.40 -16.58 -5.96
CA THR A 238 -8.96 -15.85 -4.80
C THR A 238 -9.42 -16.87 -3.75
N ILE A 239 -9.08 -16.66 -2.50
CA ILE A 239 -9.45 -17.54 -1.38
C ILE A 239 -10.09 -16.69 -0.27
N TRP A 240 -11.42 -16.75 -0.18
CA TRP A 240 -12.18 -16.12 0.90
C TRP A 240 -12.17 -17.00 2.14
N ILE A 241 -11.83 -16.42 3.28
CA ILE A 241 -11.64 -17.16 4.54
C ILE A 241 -12.57 -16.58 5.61
N ALA A 242 -13.45 -17.41 6.15
CA ALA A 242 -14.40 -17.02 7.18
C ALA A 242 -13.66 -16.58 8.47
N PRO A 243 -14.07 -15.47 9.12
CA PRO A 243 -13.35 -14.90 10.25
C PRO A 243 -13.14 -15.86 11.44
N GLY A 244 -12.03 -15.66 12.16
CA GLY A 244 -11.71 -16.36 13.40
C GLY A 244 -10.35 -17.08 13.39
N VAL A 245 -10.08 -17.85 14.45
CA VAL A 245 -8.77 -18.49 14.69
C VAL A 245 -8.60 -19.82 13.95
N TYR A 246 -7.58 -19.90 13.10
CA TYR A 246 -7.11 -21.10 12.41
C TYR A 246 -5.78 -21.54 13.06
N THR A 247 -5.85 -22.62 13.84
CA THR A 247 -4.67 -23.23 14.48
C THR A 247 -4.25 -24.47 13.69
N GLN A 248 -3.07 -24.42 13.10
CA GLN A 248 -2.54 -25.44 12.16
C GLN A 248 -1.02 -25.35 12.13
N ASP A 249 -0.33 -26.36 11.59
CA ASP A 249 1.11 -26.26 11.38
C ASP A 249 1.41 -25.17 10.32
N THR A 250 2.63 -24.63 10.32
CA THR A 250 3.12 -23.55 9.43
C THR A 250 2.42 -23.51 8.08
N LEU A 251 1.58 -22.49 7.86
CA LEU A 251 0.83 -22.33 6.62
C LEU A 251 1.75 -21.80 5.53
N SER A 252 2.32 -22.72 4.74
CA SER A 252 3.17 -22.38 3.60
C SER A 252 2.36 -22.31 2.30
N THR A 253 2.63 -21.33 1.45
CA THR A 253 2.11 -21.35 0.07
C THR A 253 2.74 -22.48 -0.75
N PRO A 254 2.13 -22.89 -1.88
CA PRO A 254 2.61 -24.03 -2.67
C PRO A 254 4.04 -23.93 -3.23
N GLY A 255 4.52 -22.71 -3.49
CA GLY A 255 5.66 -22.48 -4.36
C GLY A 255 5.30 -22.68 -5.83
N MET A 256 6.33 -22.63 -6.68
CA MET A 256 6.25 -22.73 -8.15
C MET A 256 5.79 -21.45 -8.87
N GLY A 257 5.51 -20.36 -8.17
CA GLY A 257 5.10 -19.09 -8.77
C GLY A 257 3.58 -18.92 -8.85
N THR A 258 2.85 -19.47 -7.88
CA THR A 258 1.40 -19.30 -7.78
C THR A 258 1.07 -17.86 -7.38
N LYS A 259 -0.04 -17.31 -7.90
CA LYS A 259 -0.62 -16.05 -7.41
C LYS A 259 -1.83 -16.33 -6.54
N LEU A 260 -1.77 -15.99 -5.26
CA LEU A 260 -2.83 -16.26 -4.29
C LEU A 260 -3.31 -14.94 -3.66
N ALA A 261 -4.60 -14.65 -3.71
CA ALA A 261 -5.22 -13.61 -2.91
C ALA A 261 -6.00 -14.22 -1.75
N LEU A 262 -5.68 -13.83 -0.53
CA LEU A 262 -6.20 -14.38 0.72
C LEU A 262 -6.98 -13.28 1.45
N LEU A 263 -8.30 -13.40 1.50
CA LEU A 263 -9.18 -12.32 1.94
C LEU A 263 -10.04 -12.76 3.14
N GLY A 264 -10.04 -11.97 4.21
CA GLY A 264 -10.98 -12.15 5.32
C GLY A 264 -12.41 -11.81 4.91
N ALA A 265 -13.33 -12.78 5.03
CA ALA A 265 -14.73 -12.63 4.61
C ALA A 265 -15.53 -11.78 5.61
N GLY A 266 -15.36 -10.45 5.54
CA GLY A 266 -16.07 -9.49 6.38
C GLY A 266 -15.57 -9.42 7.83
N GLY A 267 -14.32 -9.82 8.08
CA GLY A 267 -13.70 -9.76 9.41
C GLY A 267 -12.38 -10.52 9.50
N GLN A 268 -11.74 -10.40 10.66
CA GLN A 268 -10.34 -10.79 10.82
C GLN A 268 -10.10 -12.32 10.83
N VAL A 269 -9.13 -12.75 10.03
CA VAL A 269 -8.61 -14.13 9.97
C VAL A 269 -7.37 -14.24 10.84
N THR A 270 -7.46 -14.93 11.98
CA THR A 270 -6.31 -15.12 12.88
C THR A 270 -5.64 -16.45 12.57
N VAL A 271 -4.35 -16.47 12.22
CA VAL A 271 -3.59 -17.73 12.01
C VAL A 271 -2.54 -17.88 13.12
N GLN A 272 -2.47 -19.08 13.70
CA GLN A 272 -1.56 -19.43 14.79
C GLN A 272 -0.94 -20.80 14.55
N SER A 273 0.39 -20.91 14.64
CA SER A 273 1.10 -22.18 14.48
C SER A 273 0.77 -23.15 15.64
N SER A 274 0.43 -24.40 15.31
CA SER A 274 0.43 -25.51 16.28
C SER A 274 1.82 -26.08 16.55
N ASN A 275 2.82 -25.73 15.74
CA ASN A 275 4.20 -26.16 15.91
C ASN A 275 5.08 -25.07 16.53
N ASN A 276 6.17 -25.50 17.15
CA ASN A 276 7.17 -24.64 17.76
C ASN A 276 8.49 -24.67 16.95
N ASP A 277 8.44 -25.05 15.67
CA ASP A 277 9.63 -25.45 14.92
C ASP A 277 10.61 -24.28 14.68
N GLN A 278 11.91 -24.57 14.77
CA GLN A 278 12.95 -23.55 14.90
C GLN A 278 13.35 -22.82 13.60
N ASN A 279 12.42 -22.75 12.64
CA ASN A 279 12.49 -21.92 11.41
C ASN A 279 11.07 -21.58 10.89
N ALA A 280 10.04 -21.75 11.72
CA ALA A 280 8.63 -21.65 11.33
C ALA A 280 8.11 -20.21 11.27
N ALA A 281 6.88 -20.06 10.77
CA ALA A 281 6.05 -18.88 10.96
C ALA A 281 4.57 -19.31 11.05
N ASN A 282 3.66 -18.39 11.41
CA ASN A 282 2.23 -18.67 11.30
C ASN A 282 1.81 -18.75 9.82
N PHE A 283 2.44 -17.93 8.98
CA PHE A 283 2.33 -17.93 7.53
C PHE A 283 3.70 -17.81 6.85
N ALA A 284 3.93 -18.55 5.78
CA ALA A 284 5.16 -18.52 4.99
C ALA A 284 4.88 -18.46 3.48
N ILE A 285 5.49 -17.50 2.79
CA ILE A 285 5.52 -17.46 1.32
C ILE A 285 6.70 -18.30 0.82
N ALA A 286 6.41 -19.24 -0.06
CA ALA A 286 7.39 -20.07 -0.75
C ALA A 286 7.95 -19.38 -2.01
N THR A 287 9.18 -19.77 -2.38
CA THR A 287 9.94 -19.17 -3.49
C THR A 287 9.18 -19.10 -4.80
N GLY A 288 9.12 -17.89 -5.35
CA GLY A 288 8.49 -17.50 -6.61
C GLY A 288 7.05 -16.99 -6.47
N ASP A 289 6.37 -17.28 -5.36
CA ASP A 289 4.94 -16.97 -5.23
C ASP A 289 4.66 -15.48 -5.02
N THR A 290 3.48 -15.04 -5.47
CA THR A 290 2.93 -13.71 -5.15
C THR A 290 1.69 -13.89 -4.29
N VAL A 291 1.72 -13.36 -3.06
CA VAL A 291 0.55 -13.34 -2.18
C VAL A 291 -0.01 -11.93 -2.07
N TYR A 292 -1.32 -11.83 -2.13
CA TYR A 292 -2.09 -10.67 -1.70
C TYR A 292 -2.86 -11.09 -0.44
N MET A 293 -2.78 -10.34 0.65
CA MET A 293 -3.29 -10.72 1.96
C MET A 293 -4.04 -9.55 2.58
N ARG A 294 -5.31 -9.76 2.96
CA ARG A 294 -6.15 -8.73 3.58
C ARG A 294 -6.97 -9.24 4.77
N ASP A 295 -7.09 -8.41 5.80
CA ASP A 295 -7.83 -8.69 7.04
C ASP A 295 -7.22 -9.85 7.88
N PHE A 296 -5.91 -10.04 7.83
CA PHE A 296 -5.21 -11.10 8.58
C PHE A 296 -4.69 -10.65 9.96
N ASN A 297 -4.48 -11.62 10.85
CA ASN A 297 -3.80 -11.47 12.14
C ASN A 297 -2.87 -12.67 12.35
N LEU A 298 -1.57 -12.44 12.24
CA LEU A 298 -0.53 -13.45 12.35
C LEU A 298 0.19 -13.25 13.68
N SER A 299 -0.26 -13.96 14.72
CA SER A 299 0.15 -13.68 16.09
C SER A 299 0.45 -14.89 16.97
N ASN A 300 1.02 -14.61 18.14
CA ASN A 300 1.27 -15.58 19.20
C ASN A 300 2.23 -16.74 18.82
N HIS A 301 3.11 -16.57 17.82
CA HIS A 301 4.11 -17.60 17.53
C HIS A 301 5.14 -17.68 18.65
N ASN A 302 5.09 -18.77 19.42
CA ASN A 302 5.78 -18.95 20.69
C ASN A 302 7.31 -19.21 20.61
N THR A 303 7.89 -19.24 19.40
CA THR A 303 9.32 -19.50 19.17
C THR A 303 9.90 -18.67 18.01
N TYR A 304 9.15 -18.49 16.92
CA TYR A 304 9.60 -17.84 15.67
C TYR A 304 8.70 -16.66 15.25
N HIS A 305 8.35 -16.54 13.96
CA HIS A 305 7.83 -15.29 13.36
C HIS A 305 6.32 -15.32 13.15
N GLY A 306 5.67 -14.16 13.08
CA GLY A 306 4.29 -14.06 12.59
C GLY A 306 4.20 -14.46 11.12
N PHE A 307 4.98 -13.78 10.29
CA PHE A 307 5.04 -13.95 8.84
C PHE A 307 6.48 -14.16 8.36
N LYS A 308 6.65 -15.04 7.37
CA LYS A 308 7.92 -15.28 6.67
C LYS A 308 7.75 -15.18 5.15
N CYS A 309 8.75 -14.65 4.46
CA CYS A 309 8.84 -14.73 3.00
C CYS A 309 10.30 -15.04 2.57
N GLU A 310 10.45 -15.95 1.60
CA GLU A 310 11.75 -16.33 1.02
C GLU A 310 11.69 -16.34 -0.52
N SER A 311 12.34 -15.37 -1.18
CA SER A 311 12.42 -15.24 -2.65
C SER A 311 11.05 -15.11 -3.34
N GLY A 312 10.23 -14.14 -2.95
CA GLY A 312 8.82 -13.99 -3.38
C GLY A 312 8.26 -12.57 -3.22
N VAL A 313 6.95 -12.38 -3.40
CA VAL A 313 6.29 -11.06 -3.33
C VAL A 313 5.07 -11.09 -2.42
N ALA A 314 4.93 -10.10 -1.54
CA ALA A 314 3.80 -9.94 -0.64
C ALA A 314 3.14 -8.57 -0.80
N TRP A 315 1.83 -8.55 -1.06
CA TRP A 315 0.95 -7.41 -0.90
C TRP A 315 0.11 -7.64 0.35
N ILE A 316 0.15 -6.72 1.31
CA ILE A 316 -0.38 -6.90 2.66
C ILE A 316 -1.19 -5.65 3.01
N ASP A 317 -2.51 -5.77 2.92
CA ASP A 317 -3.46 -4.71 3.27
C ASP A 317 -4.15 -5.04 4.60
N ASP A 318 -4.51 -4.02 5.39
CA ASP A 318 -5.46 -4.13 6.52
C ASP A 318 -5.13 -5.23 7.57
N SER A 319 -3.85 -5.58 7.74
CA SER A 319 -3.41 -6.80 8.43
C SER A 319 -2.51 -6.56 9.66
N ARG A 320 -2.44 -7.54 10.57
CA ARG A 320 -1.78 -7.43 11.88
C ARG A 320 -0.74 -8.53 12.13
N PHE A 321 0.38 -8.16 12.75
CA PHE A 321 1.51 -9.05 13.05
C PHE A 321 1.97 -8.77 14.49
N ASN A 322 1.64 -9.64 15.45
CA ASN A 322 1.81 -9.31 16.87
C ASN A 322 2.05 -10.47 17.85
N ASP A 323 2.59 -10.17 19.02
CA ASP A 323 2.86 -11.14 20.10
C ASP A 323 3.76 -12.34 19.68
N ASN A 324 4.62 -12.16 18.68
CA ASN A 324 5.52 -13.22 18.19
C ASN A 324 6.88 -13.15 18.92
N GLU A 325 7.46 -14.32 19.25
CA GLU A 325 8.69 -14.48 20.04
C GLU A 325 9.95 -13.98 19.29
N GLN A 326 9.94 -13.95 17.95
CA GLN A 326 10.98 -13.29 17.15
C GLN A 326 10.47 -11.98 16.55
N HIS A 327 9.91 -12.03 15.34
CA HIS A 327 9.52 -10.87 14.55
C HIS A 327 8.09 -10.99 14.02
N GLY A 328 7.44 -9.86 13.79
CA GLY A 328 6.13 -9.83 13.14
C GLY A 328 6.25 -10.25 11.68
N VAL A 329 7.22 -9.66 10.97
CA VAL A 329 7.52 -9.91 9.56
C VAL A 329 9.01 -10.23 9.39
N TYR A 330 9.33 -11.31 8.67
CA TYR A 330 10.70 -11.71 8.34
C TYR A 330 10.84 -12.00 6.84
N SER A 331 11.56 -11.15 6.12
CA SER A 331 11.80 -11.24 4.68
C SER A 331 13.26 -11.53 4.35
N ILE A 332 13.48 -12.49 3.44
CA ILE A 332 14.74 -12.69 2.72
C ILE A 332 14.40 -12.73 1.22
N ASP A 333 15.03 -11.87 0.42
CA ASP A 333 14.82 -11.81 -1.04
C ASP A 333 13.33 -11.60 -1.42
N CYS A 334 12.56 -10.89 -0.58
CA CYS A 334 11.17 -10.57 -0.90
C CYS A 334 10.87 -9.07 -0.98
N THR A 335 10.11 -8.72 -2.02
CA THR A 335 9.43 -7.44 -2.14
C THR A 335 8.19 -7.44 -1.26
N LEU A 336 8.10 -6.49 -0.33
CA LEU A 336 6.95 -6.30 0.54
C LEU A 336 6.25 -4.98 0.19
N TYR A 337 4.95 -5.04 -0.08
CA TYR A 337 4.05 -3.90 -0.15
C TYR A 337 3.09 -3.99 1.04
N MET A 338 3.17 -3.09 2.01
CA MET A 338 2.31 -3.09 3.19
C MET A 338 1.50 -1.79 3.27
N ARG A 339 0.17 -1.92 3.35
CA ARG A 339 -0.78 -0.80 3.50
C ARG A 339 -1.70 -1.00 4.70
N ARG A 340 -2.05 0.08 5.41
CA ARG A 340 -3.03 0.10 6.52
C ARG A 340 -2.83 -1.02 7.56
N SER A 341 -1.58 -1.39 7.81
CA SER A 341 -1.21 -2.61 8.54
C SER A 341 -0.46 -2.28 9.83
N ILE A 342 -0.52 -3.20 10.80
CA ILE A 342 0.03 -3.02 12.15
C ILE A 342 1.05 -4.11 12.47
N VAL A 343 2.27 -3.74 12.83
CA VAL A 343 3.28 -4.64 13.38
C VAL A 343 3.59 -4.20 14.81
N TYR A 344 3.17 -4.97 15.82
CA TYR A 344 3.32 -4.54 17.23
C TYR A 344 3.59 -5.65 18.25
N SER A 345 4.24 -5.30 19.37
CA SER A 345 4.58 -6.23 20.46
C SER A 345 5.37 -7.50 20.03
N ASN A 346 6.13 -7.44 18.93
CA ASN A 346 6.99 -8.56 18.50
C ASN A 346 8.37 -8.47 19.19
N LYS A 347 8.75 -9.52 19.92
CA LYS A 347 9.70 -9.45 21.04
C LYS A 347 11.17 -9.16 20.67
N ASN A 348 11.63 -9.62 19.51
CA ASN A 348 13.02 -9.38 19.06
C ASN A 348 13.11 -8.34 17.93
N GLY A 349 11.98 -7.75 17.53
CA GLY A 349 11.87 -6.63 16.60
C GLY A 349 10.66 -6.76 15.68
N GLY A 350 10.19 -5.68 15.05
CA GLY A 350 8.97 -5.68 14.24
C GLY A 350 9.13 -6.37 12.88
N ILE A 351 9.94 -5.77 12.01
CA ILE A 351 10.13 -6.18 10.61
C ILE A 351 11.61 -6.41 10.33
N VAL A 352 11.97 -7.50 9.63
CA VAL A 352 13.29 -7.69 9.01
C VAL A 352 13.14 -7.80 7.49
N ILE A 353 14.04 -7.15 6.76
CA ILE A 353 14.16 -7.25 5.29
C ILE A 353 15.63 -7.43 4.90
N HIS A 354 15.96 -8.60 4.33
CA HIS A 354 17.25 -8.88 3.70
C HIS A 354 17.08 -8.92 2.17
N GLY A 355 17.95 -8.22 1.45
CA GLY A 355 18.07 -8.32 -0.02
C GLY A 355 18.98 -9.46 -0.46
N THR A 356 19.46 -9.43 -1.70
CA THR A 356 20.39 -10.45 -2.25
C THR A 356 21.85 -9.99 -2.27
N ASN A 357 22.14 -8.79 -1.76
CA ASN A 357 23.35 -8.01 -2.03
C ASN A 357 23.51 -7.65 -3.53
N SER A 358 22.40 -7.43 -4.25
CA SER A 358 22.40 -6.97 -5.64
C SER A 358 22.04 -5.49 -5.74
N MET A 359 22.70 -4.76 -6.64
CA MET A 359 22.36 -3.35 -6.93
C MET A 359 20.99 -3.19 -7.61
N ASP A 360 20.44 -4.29 -8.14
CA ASP A 360 19.12 -4.37 -8.77
C ASP A 360 18.04 -4.95 -7.81
N ASP A 361 18.31 -5.02 -6.49
CA ASP A 361 17.35 -5.55 -5.50
C ASP A 361 16.05 -4.71 -5.43
N PRO A 362 14.87 -5.34 -5.32
CA PRO A 362 13.59 -4.66 -5.44
C PRO A 362 13.28 -3.73 -4.27
N VAL A 363 12.45 -2.71 -4.52
CA VAL A 363 12.04 -1.75 -3.50
C VAL A 363 10.80 -2.25 -2.76
N SER A 364 10.94 -2.52 -1.46
CA SER A 364 9.77 -2.72 -0.58
C SER A 364 9.14 -1.36 -0.25
N ARG A 365 7.82 -1.33 -0.08
CA ARG A 365 7.04 -0.11 0.22
C ARG A 365 6.14 -0.29 1.42
N PHE A 366 6.28 0.58 2.40
CA PHE A 366 5.37 0.67 3.54
C PHE A 366 4.63 2.00 3.49
N GLU A 367 3.31 1.93 3.42
CA GLU A 367 2.42 3.07 3.21
C GLU A 367 1.33 3.01 4.27
N THR A 368 1.11 4.06 5.05
CA THR A 368 -0.04 4.06 5.98
C THR A 368 0.06 2.95 7.06
N VAL A 369 1.27 2.62 7.55
CA VAL A 369 1.47 1.54 8.54
C VAL A 369 1.84 2.02 9.93
N PHE A 370 1.42 1.25 10.94
CA PHE A 370 1.87 1.36 12.32
C PHE A 370 2.92 0.28 12.63
N ILE A 371 4.11 0.69 13.05
CA ILE A 371 5.18 -0.23 13.49
C ILE A 371 5.59 0.20 14.90
N THR A 372 5.01 -0.42 15.92
CA THR A 372 4.98 0.14 17.28
C THR A 372 5.17 -0.89 18.39
N GLU A 373 5.63 -0.47 19.57
CA GLU A 373 5.83 -1.36 20.74
C GLU A 373 6.75 -2.60 20.50
N ASN A 374 7.48 -2.69 19.38
CA ASN A 374 8.28 -3.88 19.07
C ASN A 374 9.66 -3.86 19.73
N GLY A 375 10.26 -5.04 19.83
CA GLY A 375 11.55 -5.28 20.45
C GLY A 375 11.44 -5.55 21.95
N SER A 376 12.59 -5.56 22.62
CA SER A 376 12.70 -5.85 24.05
C SER A 376 14.08 -5.44 24.57
N ALA A 377 14.28 -5.55 25.89
CA ALA A 377 15.59 -5.32 26.50
C ALA A 377 16.67 -6.38 26.15
N GLN A 378 16.39 -7.29 25.20
CA GLN A 378 17.30 -8.26 24.61
C GLN A 378 17.37 -8.17 23.06
N ALA A 379 16.50 -7.37 22.43
CA ALA A 379 16.45 -7.22 20.97
C ALA A 379 17.62 -6.39 20.43
N ALA A 380 18.07 -6.72 19.21
CA ALA A 380 19.12 -5.99 18.51
C ALA A 380 18.61 -4.70 17.83
N PHE A 381 17.32 -4.70 17.45
CA PHE A 381 16.58 -3.56 16.91
C PHE A 381 15.13 -3.60 17.42
N GLY A 382 14.43 -2.47 17.34
CA GLY A 382 13.02 -2.36 17.75
C GLY A 382 12.06 -2.49 16.56
N GLY A 383 11.92 -1.43 15.76
CA GLY A 383 10.97 -1.36 14.64
C GLY A 383 11.37 -2.20 13.43
N ILE A 384 12.23 -1.64 12.57
CA ILE A 384 12.63 -2.24 11.28
C ILE A 384 14.13 -2.60 11.28
N GLN A 385 14.51 -3.68 10.64
CA GLN A 385 15.89 -3.95 10.19
C GLN A 385 15.93 -4.09 8.66
N VAL A 386 16.82 -3.34 8.00
CA VAL A 386 17.08 -3.41 6.55
C VAL A 386 18.53 -3.82 6.31
N ALA A 387 18.75 -4.83 5.47
CA ALA A 387 20.07 -5.41 5.26
C ALA A 387 20.28 -5.91 3.81
N ASP A 388 21.54 -6.26 3.51
CA ASP A 388 21.91 -7.02 2.31
C ASP A 388 21.47 -6.34 0.99
N ASN A 389 21.73 -5.04 0.91
CA ASN A 389 21.45 -4.10 -0.19
C ASN A 389 19.96 -3.86 -0.54
N HIS A 390 19.03 -4.28 0.31
CA HIS A 390 17.59 -4.07 0.08
C HIS A 390 17.19 -2.59 0.08
N ASN A 391 16.28 -2.20 -0.82
CA ASN A 391 15.76 -0.84 -0.95
C ASN A 391 14.38 -0.70 -0.26
N LEU A 392 14.14 0.40 0.45
CA LEU A 392 12.91 0.61 1.24
C LEU A 392 12.35 2.04 1.10
N ASP A 393 11.13 2.16 0.57
CA ASP A 393 10.34 3.39 0.63
C ASP A 393 9.32 3.31 1.79
N ILE A 394 9.23 4.37 2.59
CA ILE A 394 8.21 4.54 3.63
C ILE A 394 7.48 5.86 3.41
N SER A 395 6.15 5.82 3.33
CA SER A 395 5.30 7.01 3.31
C SER A 395 4.18 6.93 4.33
N TYR A 396 3.73 8.07 4.84
CA TYR A 396 2.59 8.17 5.77
C TYR A 396 2.59 7.10 6.86
N SER A 397 3.68 6.90 7.58
CA SER A 397 3.80 5.78 8.53
C SER A 397 4.23 6.25 9.90
N SER A 398 3.81 5.51 10.93
CA SER A 398 4.02 5.82 12.34
C SER A 398 4.89 4.73 12.98
N ILE A 399 6.18 5.02 13.11
CA ILE A 399 7.20 4.13 13.70
C ILE A 399 7.52 4.65 15.11
N LEU A 400 6.79 4.18 16.12
CA LEU A 400 6.72 4.79 17.44
C LEU A 400 6.95 3.77 18.56
N VAL A 401 7.56 4.16 19.69
CA VAL A 401 7.52 3.37 20.96
C VAL A 401 8.18 1.98 20.89
N ASN A 402 8.90 1.68 19.81
CA ASN A 402 9.75 0.49 19.71
C ASN A 402 10.96 0.60 20.66
N ILE A 403 11.49 -0.53 21.15
CA ILE A 403 12.49 -0.57 22.23
C ILE A 403 13.65 -1.56 22.00
N THR A 404 14.84 -1.19 22.49
CA THR A 404 16.04 -2.05 22.54
C THR A 404 16.80 -1.85 23.86
N ASN A 405 17.91 -2.57 24.03
CA ASN A 405 18.89 -2.35 25.11
C ASN A 405 20.28 -2.11 24.50
N GLY A 406 20.47 -0.91 23.93
CA GLY A 406 21.71 -0.53 23.24
C GLY A 406 21.75 -0.88 21.75
N GLY A 407 20.58 -1.13 21.14
CA GLY A 407 20.41 -1.24 19.69
C GLY A 407 19.77 0.02 19.11
N PHE A 408 19.22 -0.10 17.90
CA PHE A 408 18.49 0.97 17.24
C PHE A 408 16.99 0.72 17.34
N SER A 409 16.29 1.64 17.99
CA SER A 409 14.91 1.42 18.41
C SER A 409 13.93 1.56 17.25
N SER A 410 14.15 2.48 16.31
CA SER A 410 13.22 2.69 15.19
C SER A 410 13.62 1.92 13.93
N MET A 411 14.87 2.05 13.49
CA MET A 411 15.40 1.42 12.28
C MET A 411 16.89 1.04 12.40
N GLN A 412 17.20 -0.24 12.22
CA GLN A 412 18.56 -0.73 12.07
C GLN A 412 18.92 -0.96 10.59
N CYS A 413 20.15 -0.60 10.21
CA CYS A 413 20.65 -0.83 8.85
C CYS A 413 21.98 -1.59 8.84
N VAL A 414 22.12 -2.56 7.93
CA VAL A 414 23.31 -3.43 7.81
C VAL A 414 23.64 -3.68 6.32
N ASN A 415 24.45 -2.80 5.73
CA ASN A 415 24.70 -2.76 4.28
C ASN A 415 23.41 -2.58 3.46
N GLN A 416 22.55 -1.66 3.90
CA GLN A 416 21.28 -1.31 3.27
C GLN A 416 21.44 -0.71 1.86
N GLY A 417 20.40 -0.83 1.03
CA GLY A 417 20.25 -0.06 -0.21
C GLY A 417 19.78 1.37 0.06
N ALA A 418 19.10 1.98 -0.91
CA ALA A 418 18.45 3.28 -0.72
C ALA A 418 17.26 3.16 0.25
N ILE A 419 17.16 4.09 1.20
CA ILE A 419 16.02 4.21 2.11
C ILE A 419 15.45 5.62 2.02
N ASN A 420 14.18 5.72 1.64
CA ASN A 420 13.43 6.97 1.55
C ASN A 420 12.30 6.95 2.58
N ILE A 421 12.21 7.97 3.41
CA ILE A 421 11.13 8.17 4.38
C ILE A 421 10.47 9.51 4.07
N ARG A 422 9.14 9.56 3.99
CA ARG A 422 8.42 10.82 3.78
C ARG A 422 7.07 10.88 4.45
N ASN A 423 6.57 12.09 4.72
CA ASN A 423 5.23 12.32 5.23
C ASN A 423 4.91 11.51 6.52
N SER A 424 5.94 11.15 7.31
CA SER A 424 5.89 10.09 8.34
C SER A 424 6.33 10.59 9.72
N VAL A 425 6.16 9.75 10.75
CA VAL A 425 6.64 10.03 12.11
C VAL A 425 7.48 8.85 12.61
N VAL A 426 8.71 9.12 13.04
CA VAL A 426 9.67 8.10 13.52
C VAL A 426 10.29 8.57 14.84
N VAL A 427 9.92 7.93 15.96
CA VAL A 427 10.36 8.34 17.31
C VAL A 427 10.62 7.13 18.21
N ALA A 428 11.82 7.05 18.76
CA ALA A 428 12.19 6.13 19.82
C ALA A 428 11.92 6.76 21.21
N LEU A 429 11.42 5.96 22.17
CA LEU A 429 11.36 6.41 23.57
C LEU A 429 12.71 6.35 24.28
N ALA A 430 13.65 5.55 23.78
CA ALA A 430 15.00 5.41 24.31
C ALA A 430 15.96 4.79 23.28
N GLY A 431 17.24 5.15 23.37
CA GLY A 431 18.30 4.69 22.46
C GLY A 431 18.57 5.71 21.35
N GLN A 432 19.02 5.22 20.20
CA GLN A 432 19.05 5.96 18.94
C GLN A 432 17.94 5.41 18.04
N SER A 433 17.36 6.25 17.17
CA SER A 433 16.36 5.78 16.21
C SER A 433 17.00 5.05 15.04
N PHE A 434 18.08 5.58 14.45
CA PHE A 434 18.62 5.12 13.16
C PHE A 434 20.10 4.70 13.22
N SER A 435 20.48 3.75 12.36
CA SER A 435 21.88 3.44 12.00
C SER A 435 22.13 3.52 10.49
N CYS A 436 21.24 4.20 9.77
CA CYS A 436 21.13 4.16 8.32
C CYS A 436 21.89 5.34 7.70
N ASP A 437 23.13 5.09 7.28
CA ASP A 437 23.87 6.06 6.46
C ASP A 437 23.15 6.27 5.12
N GLY A 438 23.19 7.50 4.61
CA GLY A 438 22.53 7.90 3.36
C GLY A 438 20.99 7.88 3.35
N VAL A 439 20.30 7.70 4.49
CA VAL A 439 18.83 7.78 4.55
C VAL A 439 18.33 9.16 4.15
N VAL A 440 17.27 9.21 3.33
CA VAL A 440 16.63 10.45 2.87
C VAL A 440 15.27 10.59 3.55
N ILE A 441 15.07 11.65 4.31
CA ILE A 441 13.84 11.92 5.08
C ILE A 441 13.24 13.25 4.64
N ASN A 442 11.96 13.31 4.28
CA ASN A 442 11.30 14.58 3.90
C ASN A 442 9.93 14.75 4.56
N ASN A 443 9.53 15.99 4.86
CA ASN A 443 8.18 16.32 5.33
C ASN A 443 7.74 15.45 6.53
N SER A 444 8.66 15.13 7.44
CA SER A 444 8.47 14.10 8.48
C SER A 444 8.91 14.58 9.86
N ALA A 445 8.35 13.98 10.91
CA ALA A 445 8.74 14.26 12.28
C ALA A 445 9.66 13.15 12.83
N VAL A 446 10.86 13.54 13.28
CA VAL A 446 11.94 12.62 13.65
C VAL A 446 12.66 13.06 14.92
N ASP A 447 13.12 12.12 15.74
CA ASP A 447 13.82 12.40 17.02
C ASP A 447 15.33 12.61 16.89
N GLU A 448 15.90 12.27 15.74
CA GLU A 448 17.27 12.56 15.34
C GLU A 448 17.34 12.82 13.82
N LEU A 449 18.51 13.21 13.31
CA LEU A 449 18.78 13.37 11.86
C LEU A 449 17.88 14.39 11.10
N VAL A 450 17.42 15.46 11.77
CA VAL A 450 16.54 16.49 11.14
C VAL A 450 17.10 17.12 9.86
N ASP A 451 18.44 17.22 9.74
CA ASP A 451 19.15 17.74 8.57
C ASP A 451 19.14 16.77 7.35
N ALA A 452 18.65 15.54 7.50
CA ALA A 452 18.66 14.51 6.45
C ALA A 452 17.51 14.67 5.43
N GLY A 453 17.47 15.80 4.71
CA GLY A 453 16.50 16.07 3.64
C GLY A 453 15.80 17.43 3.82
N MET A 454 14.49 17.50 3.56
CA MET A 454 13.74 18.76 3.54
C MET A 454 12.50 18.75 4.44
N ASN A 455 12.20 19.90 5.06
CA ASN A 455 10.98 20.18 5.83
C ASN A 455 10.69 19.20 7.00
N ASN A 456 11.72 18.58 7.57
CA ASN A 456 11.55 17.74 8.75
C ASN A 456 11.44 18.58 10.04
N ILE A 457 10.72 18.07 11.04
CA ILE A 457 10.69 18.65 12.39
C ILE A 457 11.33 17.70 13.41
N MET A 458 11.92 18.27 14.46
CA MET A 458 12.40 17.51 15.61
C MET A 458 11.21 17.12 16.50
N ALA A 459 11.10 15.84 16.82
CA ALA A 459 10.11 15.28 17.74
C ALA A 459 10.83 14.70 18.96
N LEU A 460 10.37 14.96 20.19
CA LEU A 460 10.95 14.34 21.37
C LEU A 460 10.15 13.11 21.79
N ALA A 461 10.79 12.18 22.51
CA ALA A 461 10.11 11.04 23.15
C ALA A 461 8.95 11.48 24.08
N SER A 462 9.01 12.69 24.64
CA SER A 462 7.93 13.31 25.43
C SER A 462 6.72 13.75 24.61
N ASP A 463 6.89 13.93 23.31
CA ASP A 463 5.90 14.56 22.44
C ASP A 463 4.94 13.49 21.88
N VAL A 464 5.34 12.21 21.91
CA VAL A 464 4.48 11.06 21.57
C VAL A 464 3.22 11.04 22.45
N ASP A 465 3.36 11.25 23.76
CA ASP A 465 2.25 11.32 24.72
C ASP A 465 1.37 12.58 24.55
N ALA A 466 1.76 13.52 23.67
CA ALA A 466 1.08 14.78 23.43
C ALA A 466 0.52 14.92 22.00
N TRP A 467 1.08 14.21 21.03
CA TRP A 467 0.68 14.22 19.62
C TRP A 467 -0.20 13.02 19.23
N PHE A 468 -0.25 11.97 20.07
CA PHE A 468 -1.00 10.76 19.80
C PHE A 468 -1.77 10.26 21.02
N THR A 469 -2.98 9.74 20.79
CA THR A 469 -3.71 8.95 21.79
C THR A 469 -3.66 7.46 21.42
N TYR A 470 -3.15 6.67 22.36
CA TYR A 470 -3.21 5.21 22.32
C TYR A 470 -4.64 4.73 22.58
N GLN A 471 -5.38 4.38 21.52
CA GLN A 471 -6.75 3.87 21.63
C GLN A 471 -6.84 2.34 21.59
N ASN A 472 -5.96 1.69 20.81
CA ASN A 472 -5.99 0.25 20.53
C ASN A 472 -4.56 -0.31 20.51
N PRO A 473 -4.35 -1.61 20.83
CA PRO A 473 -3.03 -2.24 20.76
C PRO A 473 -2.34 -2.03 19.40
N GLY A 474 -1.13 -1.47 19.44
CA GLY A 474 -0.33 -1.11 18.28
C GLY A 474 -0.73 0.19 17.55
N ILE A 475 -1.87 0.81 17.85
CA ILE A 475 -2.41 1.97 17.13
C ILE A 475 -2.28 3.24 17.98
N TYR A 476 -1.64 4.25 17.39
CA TYR A 476 -1.43 5.57 17.97
C TYR A 476 -2.16 6.58 17.10
N ASN A 477 -3.44 6.84 17.40
CA ASN A 477 -4.24 7.80 16.64
C ASN A 477 -3.67 9.20 16.81
N ALA A 478 -3.66 9.99 15.75
CA ALA A 478 -3.15 11.35 15.77
C ALA A 478 -4.11 12.30 16.52
N GLU A 479 -3.55 13.23 17.29
CA GLU A 479 -4.29 14.34 17.88
C GLU A 479 -4.33 15.55 16.96
N ALA A 480 -5.51 16.15 16.78
CA ALA A 480 -5.69 17.38 16.00
C ALA A 480 -5.09 18.62 16.67
N MET A 481 -5.09 18.64 18.00
CA MET A 481 -4.78 19.82 18.82
C MET A 481 -3.82 19.44 19.95
N VAL A 482 -2.73 20.18 20.08
CA VAL A 482 -1.65 19.94 21.05
C VAL A 482 -1.47 21.20 21.90
N ASN A 483 -1.91 21.15 23.16
CA ASN A 483 -1.93 22.31 24.09
C ASN A 483 -2.72 23.52 23.56
N ASP A 484 -3.96 23.31 23.12
CA ASP A 484 -4.89 24.31 22.53
C ASP A 484 -4.45 24.94 21.18
N GLU A 485 -3.29 24.58 20.63
CA GLU A 485 -2.83 24.94 19.28
C GLU A 485 -2.96 23.74 18.30
N PRO A 486 -3.01 23.93 16.97
CA PRO A 486 -3.00 22.83 16.01
C PRO A 486 -1.76 21.93 16.16
N SER A 487 -1.93 20.63 15.90
CA SER A 487 -0.83 19.67 16.00
C SER A 487 0.32 20.00 15.04
N PRO A 488 1.60 19.88 15.46
CA PRO A 488 2.77 20.09 14.60
C PRO A 488 2.82 19.21 13.34
N LEU A 489 2.00 18.15 13.30
CA LEU A 489 1.91 17.20 12.20
C LEU A 489 0.89 17.61 11.11
N THR A 490 -0.01 18.58 11.37
CA THR A 490 -1.21 18.89 10.56
C THR A 490 -0.92 19.30 9.12
N ASP A 491 0.07 20.17 8.92
CA ASP A 491 0.51 20.69 7.62
C ASP A 491 1.94 20.20 7.28
N LEU A 492 2.41 19.14 7.94
CA LEU A 492 3.81 18.69 7.85
C LEU A 492 4.07 17.81 6.62
N ALA A 493 3.15 16.90 6.31
CA ALA A 493 3.24 16.09 5.11
C ALA A 493 2.80 16.88 3.88
N VAL A 494 3.31 16.52 2.71
CA VAL A 494 2.86 17.07 1.41
C VAL A 494 2.44 15.91 0.54
N TRP A 495 1.17 15.90 0.13
CA TRP A 495 0.61 14.88 -0.75
C TRP A 495 1.11 15.10 -2.19
N VAL A 496 1.52 14.02 -2.86
CA VAL A 496 1.97 14.03 -4.27
C VAL A 496 1.32 12.92 -5.08
N ASP A 497 1.30 13.07 -6.41
CA ASP A 497 0.72 12.06 -7.30
C ASP A 497 1.33 10.66 -7.09
N GLY A 498 0.47 9.68 -6.81
CA GLY A 498 0.85 8.30 -6.46
C GLY A 498 0.87 8.01 -4.96
N ASP A 499 0.55 8.99 -4.11
CA ASP A 499 0.36 8.79 -2.68
C ASP A 499 -0.94 8.03 -2.34
N PRO A 500 -1.01 7.38 -1.16
CA PRO A 500 -2.26 6.83 -0.64
C PRO A 500 -3.41 7.85 -0.71
N ARG A 501 -4.52 7.46 -1.35
CA ARG A 501 -5.77 8.25 -1.37
C ARG A 501 -6.44 8.29 0.02
N MET A 502 -6.15 7.30 0.87
CA MET A 502 -6.73 7.13 2.21
C MET A 502 -5.64 6.95 3.28
N ASP A 503 -6.00 7.22 4.54
CA ASP A 503 -5.19 6.94 5.72
C ASP A 503 -5.49 5.55 6.33
N PHE A 504 -5.05 5.32 7.58
CA PHE A 504 -5.20 4.04 8.28
C PHE A 504 -6.67 3.69 8.62
N ASN A 505 -7.49 4.69 8.96
CA ASN A 505 -8.90 4.48 9.29
C ASN A 505 -9.81 4.49 8.04
N GLY A 506 -9.28 4.95 6.89
CA GLY A 506 -9.97 5.03 5.61
C GLY A 506 -10.35 6.46 5.21
N ASP A 507 -9.92 7.46 5.99
CA ASP A 507 -10.23 8.86 5.75
C ASP A 507 -9.41 9.43 4.59
N LEU A 508 -10.06 10.25 3.75
CA LEU A 508 -9.49 10.70 2.48
C LEU A 508 -8.41 11.77 2.69
N ARG A 509 -7.27 11.57 2.01
CA ARG A 509 -6.20 12.58 1.86
C ARG A 509 -6.56 13.58 0.73
N PRO A 510 -5.89 14.75 0.62
CA PRO A 510 -6.35 15.83 -0.27
C PRO A 510 -6.34 15.55 -1.79
N MET A 511 -5.74 14.43 -2.25
CA MET A 511 -5.73 13.98 -3.66
C MET A 511 -5.32 15.06 -4.69
N THR A 512 -4.48 16.01 -4.29
CA THR A 512 -4.05 17.15 -5.11
C THR A 512 -2.57 17.42 -4.86
N ASP A 513 -1.74 17.30 -5.90
CA ASP A 513 -0.28 17.43 -5.81
C ASP A 513 0.16 18.74 -5.13
N GLY A 514 1.15 18.63 -4.23
CA GLY A 514 1.70 19.75 -3.46
C GLY A 514 0.83 20.21 -2.28
N THR A 515 -0.29 19.54 -1.97
CA THR A 515 -1.18 19.97 -0.88
C THR A 515 -0.69 19.48 0.49
N PRO A 516 -0.56 20.37 1.50
CA PRO A 516 -0.24 19.99 2.87
C PRO A 516 -1.28 19.04 3.49
N THR A 517 -0.84 18.13 4.35
CA THR A 517 -1.69 17.16 5.04
C THR A 517 -0.98 16.57 6.27
N PHE A 518 -1.68 15.69 6.99
CA PHE A 518 -1.21 15.11 8.25
C PHE A 518 -0.10 14.09 8.02
N ALA A 519 1.02 14.23 8.76
CA ALA A 519 2.14 13.30 8.74
C ALA A 519 1.94 12.11 9.70
N GLY A 520 2.30 10.91 9.24
CA GLY A 520 2.05 9.63 9.93
C GLY A 520 0.91 8.83 9.29
N ALA A 521 0.61 7.67 9.89
CA ALA A 521 -0.37 6.71 9.36
C ALA A 521 -1.83 7.17 9.40
N ASP A 522 -2.15 8.14 10.25
CA ASP A 522 -3.50 8.49 10.67
C ASP A 522 -3.75 10.00 10.55
N ILE A 523 -4.98 10.38 10.23
CA ILE A 523 -5.49 11.74 10.26
C ILE A 523 -6.48 11.86 11.43
N PRO A 524 -6.38 12.89 12.29
CA PRO A 524 -7.34 13.09 13.36
C PRO A 524 -8.79 13.21 12.86
N ASN A 525 -9.68 12.44 13.48
CA ASN A 525 -11.14 12.42 13.29
C ASN A 525 -11.87 13.54 14.05
#